data_AF-A0A8S3JGB9-F1
#
_entry.id   AF-A0A8S3JGB9-F1
#
_cell.length_a   1.000
_cell.length_b   1.000
_cell.length_c   1.000
_cell.angle_alpha   90.00
_cell.angle_beta   90.00
_cell.angle_gamma   90.00
#
_symmetry.space_group_name_H-M   'P 1'
#
loop_
_entity.id
_entity.type
_entity.pdbx_description
1 polymer ?
#
loop_
_entity_poly.entity_id
_entity_poly.type
_entity_poly.pdbx_seq_one_letter_code
_entity_poly.pdbx_strand_id
1 'polypeptide(L)'
;MNAILGPTGCGKTSLIEIMTDRKDPRSYSGEVLINGQTRPHSFKHNVGYVAQEDMFNETLTPRENIFFSANLRLPKTLSTHEKEVLVSNIISELALESCADTRMNKEFHRGVSGGEKKRTCIGMELVLSSKILFLDEPTT
;
A
#
# COMPACT_ATOMS: atom_id res chain seq x y z
N MET A 1 -0.72 17.31 -0.13
CA MET A 1 -1.68 16.24 -0.42
C MET A 1 -2.44 16.61 -1.67
N ASN A 2 -2.52 15.74 -2.67
CA ASN A 2 -3.27 15.98 -3.91
C ASN A 2 -4.50 15.08 -3.91
N ALA A 3 -5.63 15.58 -4.41
CA ALA A 3 -6.88 14.82 -4.50
C ALA A 3 -7.40 14.84 -5.95
N ILE A 4 -7.85 13.69 -6.43
CA ILE A 4 -8.46 13.52 -7.74
C ILE A 4 -9.93 13.12 -7.51
N LEU A 5 -10.86 13.97 -7.93
CA LEU A 5 -12.29 13.76 -7.74
C LEU A 5 -13.00 13.67 -9.09
N GLY A 6 -14.02 12.83 -9.17
CA GLY A 6 -14.82 12.64 -10.36
C GLY A 6 -15.80 11.46 -10.22
N PRO A 7 -16.82 11.37 -11.08
CA PRO A 7 -17.82 10.32 -11.00
C PRO A 7 -17.23 8.93 -11.26
N THR A 8 -17.97 7.88 -10.93
CA THR A 8 -17.60 6.50 -11.26
C THR A 8 -17.42 6.37 -12.78
N GLY A 9 -16.34 5.70 -13.21
CA GLY A 9 -16.04 5.51 -14.63
C GLY A 9 -15.35 6.67 -15.34
N CYS A 10 -15.06 7.81 -14.67
CA CYS A 10 -14.35 8.93 -15.32
C CYS A 10 -12.84 8.71 -15.50
N GLY A 11 -12.30 7.54 -15.12
CA GLY A 11 -10.90 7.19 -15.33
C GLY A 11 -9.93 7.53 -14.19
N LYS A 12 -10.41 7.76 -12.95
CA LYS A 12 -9.55 8.05 -11.78
C LYS A 12 -8.51 6.95 -11.54
N THR A 13 -8.97 5.71 -11.40
CA THR A 13 -8.11 4.52 -11.26
C THR A 13 -7.15 4.40 -12.44
N SER A 14 -7.65 4.54 -13.67
CA SER A 14 -6.79 4.53 -14.86
C SER A 14 -5.69 5.60 -14.83
N LEU A 15 -5.99 6.81 -14.34
CA LEU A 15 -5.00 7.89 -14.21
C LEU A 15 -3.94 7.53 -13.16
N ILE A 16 -4.35 7.00 -12.01
CA ILE A 16 -3.41 6.55 -10.97
C ILE A 16 -2.53 5.38 -11.49
N GLU A 17 -3.11 4.43 -12.22
CA GLU A 17 -2.37 3.34 -12.86
C GLU A 17 -1.36 3.85 -13.89
N ILE A 18 -1.73 4.86 -14.68
CA ILE A 18 -0.81 5.52 -15.61
C ILE A 18 0.32 6.18 -14.82
N MET A 19 0.01 6.96 -13.77
CA MET A 19 1.01 7.66 -12.96
C MET A 19 1.98 6.71 -12.26
N THR A 20 1.50 5.54 -11.81
CA THR A 20 2.28 4.51 -11.10
C THR A 20 3.01 3.52 -12.01
N ASP A 21 2.96 3.72 -13.33
CA ASP A 21 3.59 2.84 -14.33
C ASP A 21 3.02 1.40 -14.32
N ARG A 22 1.72 1.28 -14.06
CA ARG A 22 0.96 0.01 -14.00
C ARG A 22 0.02 -0.20 -15.18
N LYS A 23 -0.18 0.82 -16.02
CA LYS A 23 -0.96 0.75 -17.26
C LYS A 23 -0.09 0.39 -18.45
N ASP A 24 -0.64 -0.34 -19.43
CA ASP A 24 0.02 -0.60 -20.71
C ASP A 24 0.38 0.74 -21.39
N PRO A 25 1.67 1.01 -21.70
CA PRO A 25 2.09 2.21 -22.41
C PRO A 25 1.38 2.45 -23.74
N ARG A 26 0.83 1.41 -24.37
CA ARG A 26 0.06 1.51 -25.62
C ARG A 26 -1.34 2.09 -25.42
N SER A 27 -1.84 2.14 -24.20
CA SER A 27 -3.21 2.57 -23.89
C SER A 27 -3.33 4.07 -23.57
N TYR A 28 -2.22 4.82 -23.58
CA TYR A 28 -2.22 6.25 -23.28
C TYR A 28 -1.17 6.99 -24.11
N SER A 29 -1.21 8.33 -24.08
CA SER A 29 -0.23 9.20 -24.71
C SER A 29 0.22 10.29 -23.73
N GLY A 30 1.37 10.91 -24.01
CA GLY A 30 2.01 11.89 -23.13
C GLY A 30 3.12 11.29 -22.27
N GLU A 31 3.65 12.10 -21.36
CA GLU A 31 4.76 11.73 -20.49
C GLU A 31 4.43 11.99 -19.02
N VAL A 32 4.97 11.15 -18.14
CA VAL A 32 4.90 11.35 -16.70
C VAL A 32 6.32 11.61 -16.21
N LEU A 33 6.51 12.79 -15.62
CA LEU A 33 7.80 13.24 -15.11
C LEU A 33 7.80 13.24 -13.58
N ILE A 34 8.94 12.89 -13.00
CA ILE A 34 9.21 12.96 -11.56
C ILE A 34 10.40 13.89 -11.38
N ASN A 35 10.18 15.01 -10.70
CA ASN A 35 11.21 16.05 -10.52
C ASN A 35 11.84 16.49 -11.87
N GLY A 36 11.02 16.59 -12.92
CA GLY A 36 11.45 16.98 -14.26
C GLY A 36 12.21 15.90 -15.04
N GLN A 37 12.31 14.67 -14.52
CA GLN A 37 12.96 13.54 -15.19
C GLN A 37 11.95 12.46 -15.55
N THR A 38 12.25 11.69 -16.60
CA THR A 38 11.45 10.51 -16.93
C THR A 38 11.55 9.47 -15.82
N ARG A 39 10.48 8.67 -15.66
CA ARG A 39 10.43 7.66 -14.60
C ARG A 39 11.51 6.60 -14.83
N PRO A 40 12.30 6.23 -13.81
CA PRO A 40 13.19 5.08 -13.92
C PRO A 40 12.37 3.79 -14.04
N HIS A 41 12.91 2.75 -14.68
CA HIS A 41 12.26 1.43 -14.75
C HIS A 41 11.95 0.83 -13.37
N SER A 42 12.70 1.23 -12.34
CA SER A 42 12.47 0.82 -10.96
C SER A 42 11.36 1.60 -10.25
N PHE A 43 10.73 2.58 -10.91
CA PHE A 43 9.78 3.49 -10.26
C PHE A 43 8.64 2.76 -9.56
N LYS A 44 8.05 1.77 -10.23
CA LYS A 44 6.98 0.91 -9.68
C LYS A 44 7.36 0.20 -8.38
N HIS A 45 8.67 0.01 -8.11
CA HIS A 45 9.19 -0.61 -6.90
C HIS A 45 9.50 0.40 -5.79
N ASN A 46 9.57 1.69 -6.11
CA ASN A 46 9.94 2.78 -5.21
C ASN A 46 8.75 3.67 -4.80
N VAL A 47 7.55 3.38 -5.34
CA VAL A 47 6.30 4.09 -5.08
C VAL A 47 5.35 3.19 -4.29
N GLY A 48 4.69 3.75 -3.28
CA GLY A 48 3.61 3.07 -2.58
C GLY A 48 2.32 3.15 -3.40
N TYR A 49 1.62 2.03 -3.58
CA TYR A 49 0.32 2.00 -4.25
C TYR A 49 -0.66 1.11 -3.49
N VAL A 50 -1.69 1.73 -2.93
CA VAL A 50 -2.81 1.03 -2.32
C VAL A 50 -3.95 1.01 -3.32
N ALA A 51 -4.28 -0.18 -3.82
CA ALA A 51 -5.38 -0.37 -4.76
C ALA A 51 -6.75 -0.14 -4.09
N GLN A 52 -7.79 0.00 -4.92
CA GLN A 52 -9.17 0.11 -4.48
C GLN A 52 -9.60 -1.14 -3.69
N GLU A 53 -9.39 -2.32 -4.28
CA GLU A 53 -9.57 -3.60 -3.60
C GLU A 53 -8.43 -3.87 -2.62
N ASP A 54 -8.78 -4.31 -1.42
CA ASP A 54 -7.79 -4.67 -0.41
C ASP A 54 -7.05 -5.95 -0.79
N MET A 55 -5.72 -5.89 -0.82
CA MET A 55 -4.87 -7.02 -1.15
C MET A 55 -3.99 -7.40 0.04
N PHE A 56 -4.40 -8.43 0.78
CA PHE A 56 -3.65 -9.00 1.90
C PHE A 56 -3.87 -10.51 1.99
N ASN A 57 -3.04 -11.19 2.77
CA ASN A 57 -3.28 -12.60 3.09
C ASN A 57 -4.29 -12.68 4.24
N GLU A 58 -5.45 -13.23 3.93
CA GLU A 58 -6.57 -13.41 4.86
C GLU A 58 -6.28 -14.33 6.05
N THR A 59 -5.35 -15.27 5.90
CA THR A 59 -4.99 -16.24 6.94
C THR A 59 -4.04 -15.66 7.99
N LEU A 60 -3.38 -14.54 7.66
CA LEU A 60 -2.42 -13.85 8.50
C LEU A 60 -3.10 -12.76 9.35
N THR A 61 -2.39 -12.25 10.36
CA THR A 61 -2.76 -11.04 11.12
C THR A 61 -2.29 -9.76 10.40
N PRO A 62 -2.77 -8.56 10.79
CA PRO A 62 -2.19 -7.31 10.29
C PRO A 62 -0.67 -7.22 10.47
N ARG A 63 -0.15 -7.59 11.65
CA ARG A 63 1.29 -7.58 11.92
C ARG A 63 2.05 -8.50 10.98
N GLU A 64 1.54 -9.71 10.77
CA GLU A 64 2.15 -10.70 9.88
C GLU A 64 2.13 -10.24 8.41
N ASN A 65 1.04 -9.62 7.94
CA ASN A 65 0.96 -9.08 6.58
C ASN A 65 1.98 -7.96 6.35
N ILE A 66 2.07 -7.01 7.28
CA ILE A 66 3.03 -5.89 7.17
C ILE A 66 4.47 -6.42 7.26
N PHE A 67 4.74 -7.35 8.18
CA PHE A 67 6.06 -7.98 8.31
C PHE A 67 6.44 -8.85 7.11
N PHE A 68 5.48 -9.53 6.49
CA PHE A 68 5.69 -10.25 5.23
C PHE A 68 6.10 -9.29 4.10
N SER A 69 5.41 -8.15 3.97
CA SER A 69 5.80 -7.09 3.03
C SER A 69 7.22 -6.58 3.30
N ALA A 70 7.56 -6.35 4.58
CA ALA A 70 8.90 -5.96 5.02
C ALA A 70 9.98 -6.96 4.64
N ASN A 71 9.73 -8.26 4.80
CA ASN A 71 10.72 -9.28 4.44
C ASN A 71 10.97 -9.40 2.94
N LEU A 72 9.96 -9.15 2.11
CA LEU A 72 10.10 -9.22 0.66
C LEU A 72 10.72 -7.97 0.05
N ARG A 73 10.42 -6.80 0.61
CA ARG A 73 10.72 -5.51 -0.03
C ARG A 73 11.92 -4.78 0.57
N LEU A 74 12.27 -5.04 1.82
CA LEU A 74 13.42 -4.41 2.46
C LEU A 74 14.73 -5.14 2.16
N PRO A 75 15.87 -4.41 2.12
CA PRO A 75 17.18 -5.01 1.98
C PRO A 75 17.44 -6.15 2.96
N LYS A 76 18.11 -7.21 2.49
CA LYS A 76 18.53 -8.34 3.33
C LYS A 76 19.57 -7.96 4.39
N THR A 77 20.19 -6.78 4.26
CA THR A 77 21.14 -6.24 5.23
C THR A 77 20.47 -5.76 6.52
N LEU A 78 19.16 -5.45 6.49
CA LEU A 78 18.39 -5.16 7.68
C LEU A 78 18.12 -6.45 8.45
N SER A 79 18.47 -6.45 9.72
CA SER A 79 18.19 -7.54 10.65
C SER A 79 16.68 -7.74 10.83
N THR A 80 16.30 -8.95 11.23
CA THR A 80 14.91 -9.26 11.58
C THR A 80 14.38 -8.32 12.66
N HIS A 81 15.19 -8.01 13.66
CA HIS A 81 14.81 -7.11 14.74
C HIS A 81 14.51 -5.68 14.26
N GLU A 82 15.35 -5.12 13.37
CA GLU A 82 15.10 -3.80 12.79
C GLU A 82 13.79 -3.77 11.99
N LYS A 83 13.47 -4.85 11.28
CA LYS A 83 12.19 -4.98 10.56
C LYS A 83 11.00 -5.07 11.52
N GLU A 84 11.11 -5.81 12.61
CA GLU A 84 10.06 -5.90 13.65
C GLU A 84 9.79 -4.55 14.31
N VAL A 85 10.85 -3.77 14.60
CA VAL A 85 10.73 -2.40 15.12
C VAL A 85 10.00 -1.51 14.13
N LEU A 86 10.39 -1.54 12.85
CA LEU A 86 9.70 -0.79 11.80
C LEU A 86 8.21 -1.16 11.70
N VAL A 87 7.89 -2.46 11.71
CA VAL A 87 6.49 -2.92 11.64
C VAL A 87 5.70 -2.46 12.85
N SER A 88 6.30 -2.48 14.04
CA SER A 88 5.65 -2.02 15.28
C SER A 88 5.35 -0.52 15.22
N ASN A 89 6.27 0.28 14.67
CA ASN A 89 6.05 1.70 14.46
C ASN A 89 4.89 1.95 13.47
N ILE A 90 4.85 1.24 12.34
CA ILE A 90 3.77 1.35 11.34
C ILE A 90 2.42 0.97 11.96
N ILE A 91 2.36 -0.10 12.75
CA ILE A 91 1.14 -0.51 13.46
C ILE A 91 0.63 0.61 14.36
N SER A 92 1.54 1.29 15.07
CA SER A 92 1.15 2.37 15.97
C SER A 92 0.74 3.66 15.24
N GLU A 93 1.48 4.04 14.20
CA GLU A 93 1.13 5.19 13.36
C GLU A 93 -0.26 5.04 12.69
N LEU A 94 -0.67 3.80 12.41
CA LEU A 94 -1.94 3.48 11.78
C LEU A 94 -3.05 3.09 12.78
N ALA A 95 -2.80 3.19 14.09
CA ALA A 95 -3.75 2.81 15.14
C ALA A 95 -4.34 1.40 14.92
N LEU A 96 -3.45 0.41 14.74
CA LEU A 96 -3.78 -1.01 14.52
C LEU A 96 -3.47 -1.88 15.74
N GLU A 97 -3.03 -1.32 16.86
CA GLU A 97 -2.60 -2.10 18.04
C GLU A 97 -3.68 -3.04 18.56
N SER A 98 -4.94 -2.62 18.55
CA SER A 98 -6.08 -3.42 19.02
C SER A 98 -6.35 -4.66 18.17
N CYS A 99 -5.97 -4.63 16.90
CA CYS A 99 -6.23 -5.71 15.94
C CYS A 99 -4.96 -6.37 15.38
N ALA A 100 -3.77 -5.89 15.77
CA ALA A 100 -2.48 -6.28 15.20
C ALA A 100 -2.24 -7.80 15.13
N ASP A 101 -2.75 -8.52 16.14
CA ASP A 101 -2.59 -9.96 16.31
C ASP A 101 -3.93 -10.72 16.15
N THR A 102 -4.93 -10.06 15.55
CA THR A 102 -6.22 -10.68 15.18
C THR A 102 -6.18 -11.12 13.72
N ARG A 103 -6.60 -12.36 13.42
CA ARG A 103 -6.66 -12.85 12.04
C ARG A 103 -7.57 -12.00 11.16
N MET A 104 -7.12 -11.73 9.94
CA MET A 104 -7.83 -10.91 8.95
C MET A 104 -9.17 -11.53 8.53
N ASN A 105 -9.19 -12.87 8.36
CA ASN A 105 -10.40 -13.64 8.15
C ASN A 105 -10.79 -14.36 9.46
N LYS A 106 -11.81 -13.81 10.13
CA LYS A 106 -12.42 -14.40 11.32
C LYS A 106 -13.94 -14.32 11.16
N GLU A 107 -14.52 -15.35 10.55
CA GLU A 107 -15.97 -15.41 10.25
C GLU A 107 -16.86 -15.51 11.51
N PHE A 108 -16.32 -15.99 12.64
CA PHE A 108 -17.13 -16.38 13.82
C PHE A 108 -16.99 -15.46 15.05
N HIS A 109 -16.11 -14.45 15.02
CA HIS A 109 -15.95 -13.45 16.09
C HIS A 109 -15.73 -12.07 15.47
N ARG A 110 -15.86 -10.98 16.26
CA ARG A 110 -15.55 -9.60 15.83
C ARG A 110 -14.11 -9.56 15.27
N GLY A 111 -13.99 -9.65 13.95
CA GLY A 111 -12.71 -9.69 13.23
C GLY A 111 -12.18 -8.28 12.95
N VAL A 112 -11.16 -8.20 12.10
CA VAL A 112 -10.60 -6.94 11.62
C VAL A 112 -11.66 -6.22 10.77
N SER A 113 -12.00 -4.99 11.14
CA SER A 113 -12.97 -4.14 10.42
C SER A 113 -12.47 -3.74 9.04
N GLY A 114 -13.35 -3.30 8.14
CA GLY A 114 -12.96 -2.80 6.82
C GLY A 114 -11.96 -1.64 6.87
N GLY A 115 -12.14 -0.69 7.79
CA GLY A 115 -11.19 0.41 7.98
C GLY A 115 -9.82 -0.06 8.49
N GLU A 116 -9.77 -1.05 9.38
CA GLU A 116 -8.51 -1.65 9.84
C GLU A 116 -7.84 -2.47 8.73
N LYS A 117 -8.62 -3.16 7.89
CA LYS A 117 -8.13 -3.85 6.68
C LYS A 117 -7.48 -2.87 5.70
N LYS A 118 -8.15 -1.76 5.39
CA LYS A 118 -7.61 -0.71 4.52
C LYS A 118 -6.34 -0.10 5.11
N ARG A 119 -6.31 0.19 6.41
CA ARG A 119 -5.09 0.65 7.10
C ARG A 119 -3.98 -0.40 7.07
N THR A 120 -4.29 -1.69 7.16
CA THR A 120 -3.30 -2.76 6.99
C THR A 120 -2.68 -2.71 5.59
N CYS A 121 -3.48 -2.54 4.52
CA CYS A 121 -2.97 -2.35 3.15
C CYS A 121 -2.05 -1.13 3.05
N ILE A 122 -2.42 -0.01 3.67
CA ILE A 122 -1.56 1.19 3.73
C ILE A 122 -0.24 0.86 4.44
N GLY A 123 -0.28 0.16 5.58
CA GLY A 123 0.90 -0.26 6.33
C GLY A 123 1.85 -1.13 5.51
N MET A 124 1.31 -2.05 4.71
CA MET A 124 2.12 -2.90 3.81
C MET A 124 2.90 -2.09 2.78
N GLU A 125 2.38 -0.95 2.31
CA GLU A 125 3.06 -0.04 1.38
C GLU A 125 4.03 0.93 2.09
N LEU A 126 3.72 1.34 3.33
CA LEU A 126 4.57 2.25 4.12
C LEU A 126 5.91 1.62 4.54
N VAL A 127 6.01 0.29 4.55
CA VAL A 127 7.26 -0.45 4.76
C VAL A 127 8.42 0.10 3.93
N LEU A 128 8.18 0.49 2.67
CA LEU A 128 9.23 1.00 1.78
C LEU A 128 9.70 2.43 2.12
N SER A 129 9.06 3.11 3.06
CA SER A 129 9.26 4.54 3.32
C SER A 129 9.22 5.36 2.01
N SER A 130 8.30 5.00 1.13
CA SER A 130 8.20 5.61 -0.21
C SER A 130 7.89 7.10 -0.09
N LYS A 131 8.59 7.93 -0.88
CA LYS A 131 8.37 9.39 -0.90
C LYS A 131 7.05 9.79 -1.58
N ILE A 132 6.47 8.87 -2.35
CA ILE A 132 5.25 9.07 -3.12
C ILE A 132 4.34 7.88 -2.83
N LEU A 133 3.14 8.18 -2.33
CA LEU A 133 2.10 7.22 -2.01
C LEU A 133 0.86 7.55 -2.84
N PHE A 134 0.38 6.58 -3.59
CA PHE A 134 -0.89 6.63 -4.30
C PHE A 134 -1.90 5.76 -3.56
N LEU A 135 -3.08 6.34 -3.34
CA LEU A 135 -4.20 5.68 -2.68
C LEU A 135 -5.37 5.73 -3.64
N ASP A 136 -5.79 4.58 -4.15
CA ASP A 136 -7.01 4.47 -4.93
C ASP A 136 -8.19 4.20 -3.99
N GLU A 137 -9.14 5.14 -3.99
CA GLU A 137 -10.34 5.10 -3.15
C GLU A 137 -10.09 4.68 -1.68
N PRO A 138 -9.27 5.44 -0.91
CA PRO A 138 -8.92 5.09 0.47
C PRO A 138 -10.03 5.29 1.50
N THR A 139 -11.11 5.98 1.14
CA THR A 139 -12.20 6.39 2.04
C THR A 139 -13.49 5.64 1.81
N THR A 140 -13.52 4.70 0.87
CA THR A 140 -14.71 3.94 0.49
C THR A 140 -14.90 2.70 1.37
#